data_AF-A0A5C8LN25-F1
#
_entry.id   AF-A0A5C8LN25-F1
#
_cell.length_a   1.000
_cell.length_b   1.000
_cell.length_c   1.000
_cell.angle_alpha   90.00
_cell.angle_beta   90.00
_cell.angle_gamma   90.00
#
_symmetry.space_group_name_H-M   'P 1'
#
loop_
_entity.id
_entity.type
_entity.pdbx_description
1 polymer ?
#
loop_
_entity_poly.entity_id
_entity_poly.type
_entity_poly.pdbx_seq_one_letter_code
_entity_poly.pdbx_strand_id
1 'polypeptide(L)'
;MKVFLSITQTIYLISLPFWFLVWGLSFMAFDNGISLWGIICVVVISLYPVAVIVCSILSWIFKSKNKSRLAVILCLIPSLWIFSGILLVLIY
;
A
#
# COMPACT_ATOMS: atom_id res chain seq x y z
N MET A 1 -0.76 0.35 -21.25
CA MET A 1 0.17 -0.22 -20.24
C MET A 1 1.10 0.82 -19.61
N LYS A 2 1.88 1.62 -20.37
CA LYS A 2 2.80 2.61 -19.76
C LYS A 2 2.05 3.67 -18.95
N VAL A 3 1.05 4.29 -19.56
CA VAL A 3 0.19 5.31 -18.94
C VAL A 3 -0.53 4.75 -17.71
N PHE A 4 -1.06 3.52 -17.79
CA PHE A 4 -1.69 2.85 -16.64
C PHE A 4 -0.77 2.77 -15.42
N LEU A 5 0.46 2.25 -15.58
CA LEU A 5 1.42 2.13 -14.47
C LEU A 5 1.82 3.50 -13.90
N SER A 6 2.00 4.51 -14.76
CA SER A 6 2.33 5.86 -14.30
C SER A 6 1.17 6.48 -13.52
N ILE A 7 -0.08 6.37 -14.00
CA ILE A 7 -1.25 6.92 -13.31
C ILE A 7 -1.44 6.25 -11.95
N THR A 8 -1.38 4.92 -11.86
CA THR A 8 -1.54 4.20 -10.58
C THR A 8 -0.44 4.54 -9.58
N GLN A 9 0.81 4.67 -10.04
CA GLN A 9 1.92 5.07 -9.19
C GLN A 9 1.78 6.51 -8.69
N THR A 10 1.30 7.44 -9.52
CA THR A 10 0.98 8.80 -9.08
C THR A 10 -0.14 8.81 -8.04
N ILE A 11 -1.18 8.00 -8.21
CA ILE A 11 -2.25 7.84 -7.20
C ILE A 11 -1.66 7.37 -5.87
N TYR A 12 -0.76 6.39 -5.88
CA TYR A 12 -0.10 5.90 -4.67
C TYR A 12 0.75 6.96 -3.98
N LEU A 13 1.41 7.80 -4.77
CA LEU A 13 2.22 8.90 -4.26
C LEU A 13 1.34 9.97 -3.60
N ILE A 14 0.18 10.28 -4.19
CA ILE A 14 -0.81 11.21 -3.63
C ILE A 14 -1.48 10.64 -2.38
N SER A 15 -1.67 9.32 -2.29
CA SER A 15 -2.26 8.69 -1.11
C SER A 15 -1.30 8.54 0.07
N LEU A 16 0.02 8.67 -0.14
CA LEU A 16 1.02 8.56 0.94
C LEU A 16 0.79 9.55 2.10
N PRO A 17 0.60 10.86 1.88
CA PRO A 17 0.27 11.81 2.95
C PRO A 17 -0.95 11.40 3.78
N PHE A 18 -2.02 10.94 3.12
CA PHE A 18 -3.21 10.46 3.82
C PHE A 18 -2.94 9.15 4.57
N TRP A 19 -2.11 8.27 4.01
CA TRP A 19 -1.70 7.02 4.64
C TRP A 19 -0.87 7.24 5.92
N PHE A 20 -0.05 8.30 5.98
CA PHE A 20 0.69 8.63 7.20
C PHE A 20 -0.24 8.94 8.39
N LEU A 21 -1.45 9.45 8.14
CA LEU A 21 -2.46 9.62 9.19
C LEU A 21 -2.92 8.25 9.72
N VAL A 22 -3.25 7.31 8.82
CA VAL A 22 -3.65 5.94 9.18
C VAL A 22 -2.52 5.23 9.94
N TRP A 23 -1.28 5.42 9.51
CA TRP A 23 -0.10 4.91 10.21
C TRP A 23 0.05 5.50 11.61
N GLY A 24 -0.11 6.82 11.78
CA GLY A 24 -0.09 7.46 13.10
C GLY A 24 -1.19 6.92 14.03
N LEU A 25 -2.42 6.77 13.51
CA LEU A 25 -3.54 6.21 14.26
C LEU A 25 -3.33 4.73 14.64
N SER A 26 -2.55 3.98 13.86
CA SER A 26 -2.28 2.58 14.16
C SER A 26 -1.55 2.38 15.50
N PHE A 27 -0.81 3.37 15.99
CA PHE A 27 -0.14 3.31 17.29
C PHE A 27 -1.11 3.31 18.47
N MET A 28 -2.35 3.79 18.29
CA MET A 28 -3.40 3.71 19.32
C MET A 28 -3.79 2.25 19.64
N ALA A 29 -3.43 1.30 18.77
CA ALA A 29 -3.57 -0.13 19.06
C ALA A 29 -2.72 -0.58 20.28
N PHE A 30 -1.79 0.26 20.75
CA PHE A 30 -0.97 0.01 21.93
C PHE A 30 -1.44 0.76 23.19
N ASP A 31 -2.55 1.52 23.14
CA ASP A 31 -3.05 2.28 24.30
C ASP A 31 -3.38 1.37 25.51
N ASN A 32 -3.77 0.12 25.24
CA ASN A 32 -4.03 -0.90 26.26
C ASN A 32 -2.83 -1.83 26.52
N GLY A 33 -1.63 -1.45 26.10
CA GLY A 33 -0.39 -2.23 26.22
C GLY A 33 0.04 -2.94 24.94
N ILE A 34 1.18 -3.63 25.00
CA ILE A 34 1.76 -4.34 23.85
C ILE A 34 1.03 -5.67 23.67
N SER A 35 0.31 -5.79 22.55
CA SER A 35 -0.36 -7.04 22.15
C SER A 35 0.18 -7.53 20.80
N LEU A 36 0.13 -8.84 20.58
CA LEU A 36 0.51 -9.44 19.30
C LEU A 36 -0.31 -8.86 18.13
N TRP A 37 -1.59 -8.58 18.37
CA TRP A 37 -2.47 -7.92 17.40
C TRP A 37 -2.05 -6.49 17.08
N GLY A 38 -1.72 -5.67 18.10
CA GLY A 38 -1.22 -4.32 17.88
C GLY A 38 0.06 -4.30 17.05
N ILE A 39 0.99 -5.21 17.34
CA ILE A 39 2.24 -5.34 16.58
C ILE A 39 1.95 -5.66 15.11
N ILE A 40 1.09 -6.66 14.84
CA ILE A 40 0.75 -7.04 13.46
C ILE A 40 0.08 -5.87 12.73
N CYS A 41 -0.86 -5.17 13.36
CA CYS A 41 -1.53 -4.02 12.76
C CYS A 41 -0.53 -2.93 12.33
N VAL A 42 0.34 -2.49 13.25
CA VAL A 42 1.31 -1.44 12.95
C VAL A 42 2.31 -1.88 11.90
N VAL A 43 2.80 -3.13 11.95
CA VAL A 43 3.72 -3.67 10.94
C VAL A 43 3.07 -3.70 9.56
N VAL A 44 1.85 -4.23 9.45
CA VAL A 44 1.14 -4.32 8.16
C VAL A 44 0.88 -2.92 7.57
N ILE A 45 0.52 -1.94 8.40
CA ILE A 45 0.28 -0.56 7.95
C ILE A 45 1.59 0.12 7.56
N SER A 46 2.68 -0.16 8.28
CA SER A 46 4.04 0.35 7.99
C SER A 46 4.60 -0.20 6.67
N LEU A 47 4.15 -1.36 6.21
CA LEU A 47 4.63 -1.97 4.97
C LEU A 47 4.10 -1.29 3.70
N TYR A 48 3.07 -0.45 3.79
CA TYR A 48 2.47 0.16 2.60
C TYR A 48 3.45 0.97 1.74
N PRO A 49 4.23 1.94 2.27
CA PRO A 49 5.17 2.70 1.46
C PRO A 49 6.23 1.81 0.81
N VAL A 50 6.70 0.79 1.56
CA VAL A 50 7.66 -0.19 1.07
C VAL A 50 7.07 -0.99 -0.09
N ALA A 51 5.82 -1.46 0.06
CA ALA A 51 5.10 -2.19 -0.97
C ALA A 51 4.89 -1.32 -2.23
N VAL A 52 4.53 -0.04 -2.09
CA VAL A 52 4.39 0.90 -3.21
C VAL A 52 5.70 1.01 -3.99
N ILE A 53 6.83 1.22 -3.32
CA ILE A 53 8.14 1.38 -3.97
C ILE A 53 8.57 0.08 -4.67
N VAL A 54 8.57 -1.03 -3.95
CA VAL A 54 9.03 -2.33 -4.46
C VAL A 54 8.15 -2.79 -5.63
N CYS A 55 6.82 -2.72 -5.49
CA CYS A 55 5.90 -3.12 -6.56
C CYS A 55 6.02 -2.20 -7.78
N SER A 56 6.26 -0.90 -7.58
CA SER A 56 6.47 0.04 -8.68
C SER A 56 7.71 -0.33 -9.49
N ILE A 57 8.86 -0.52 -8.82
CA ILE A 57 10.12 -0.91 -9.48
C ILE A 57 9.94 -2.24 -10.23
N LEU A 58 9.40 -3.27 -9.55
CA LEU A 58 9.21 -4.58 -10.16
C LEU A 58 8.25 -4.52 -11.36
N SER A 59 7.16 -3.74 -11.28
CA SER A 59 6.22 -3.61 -12.40
C SER A 59 6.89 -3.08 -13.69
N TRP A 60 7.82 -2.13 -13.56
CA TRP A 60 8.59 -1.60 -14.70
C TRP A 60 9.60 -2.61 -15.24
N ILE A 61 10.27 -3.36 -14.36
CA ILE A 61 11.21 -4.43 -14.75
C ILE A 61 10.47 -5.53 -15.54
N PHE A 62 9.37 -6.05 -15.01
CA PHE A 62 8.61 -7.12 -15.67
C PHE A 62 7.98 -6.68 -16.98
N LYS A 63 7.55 -5.42 -17.07
CA LYS A 63 7.10 -4.82 -18.32
C LYS A 63 8.21 -4.73 -19.37
N SER A 64 9.42 -4.35 -18.96
CA SER A 64 10.58 -4.34 -19.87
C SER A 64 10.92 -5.74 -20.41
N LYS A 65 10.57 -6.80 -19.68
CA LYS A 65 10.71 -8.20 -20.10
C LYS A 65 9.51 -8.75 -20.89
N ASN A 66 8.65 -7.89 -21.45
CA ASN A 66 7.39 -8.26 -22.12
C ASN A 66 6.39 -9.08 -21.27
N LYS A 67 6.55 -9.12 -19.94
CA LYS A 67 5.64 -9.80 -19.01
C LYS A 67 4.56 -8.85 -18.49
N SER A 68 3.78 -8.26 -19.41
CA SER A 68 2.80 -7.22 -19.10
C SER A 68 1.73 -7.64 -18.08
N ARG A 69 1.32 -8.92 -18.05
CA ARG A 69 0.35 -9.42 -17.05
C ARG A 69 0.90 -9.35 -15.62
N LEU A 70 2.15 -9.79 -15.43
CA LEU A 70 2.81 -9.73 -14.12
C LEU A 70 3.04 -8.29 -13.67
N ALA A 71 3.40 -7.39 -14.60
CA ALA A 71 3.54 -5.98 -14.30
C ALA A 71 2.25 -5.35 -13.74
N VAL A 72 1.09 -5.72 -14.31
CA VAL A 72 -0.22 -5.25 -13.82
C VAL A 72 -0.54 -5.84 -12.45
N ILE A 73 -0.34 -7.15 -12.26
CA ILE A 73 -0.60 -7.81 -10.96
C ILE A 73 0.23 -7.16 -9.85
N LEU A 74 1.53 -6.97 -10.08
CA LEU A 74 2.41 -6.33 -9.09
C LEU A 74 1.97 -4.90 -8.80
N CYS A 75 1.56 -4.14 -9.83
CA CYS A 75 1.07 -2.80 -9.64
C CYS A 75 -0.24 -2.75 -8.83
N LEU A 76 -1.05 -3.81 -8.81
CA LEU A 76 -2.31 -3.86 -8.05
C LEU A 76 -2.10 -4.21 -6.57
N ILE A 77 -0.97 -4.78 -6.18
CA ILE A 77 -0.74 -5.19 -4.78
C ILE A 77 -0.91 -4.01 -3.80
N PRO A 78 -0.31 -2.83 -4.02
CA PRO A 78 -0.47 -1.70 -3.11
C PRO A 78 -1.91 -1.15 -3.07
N SER A 79 -2.72 -1.40 -4.10
CA SER A 79 -4.13 -0.98 -4.08
C SER A 79 -4.93 -1.67 -2.97
N LEU A 80 -4.54 -2.89 -2.57
CA LEU A 80 -5.22 -3.63 -1.51
C LEU A 80 -5.18 -2.88 -0.17
N TRP A 81 -4.06 -2.22 0.15
CA TRP A 81 -3.94 -1.37 1.34
C TRP A 81 -4.89 -0.18 1.27
N ILE A 82 -4.95 0.50 0.12
CA ILE A 82 -5.84 1.65 -0.07
C ILE A 82 -7.30 1.25 0.10
N PHE A 83 -7.72 0.16 -0.54
CA PHE A 83 -9.07 -0.37 -0.40
C PHE A 83 -9.39 -0.77 1.04
N SER A 84 -8.46 -1.44 1.73
CA SER A 84 -8.64 -1.81 3.14
C SER A 84 -8.75 -0.57 4.04
N GLY A 85 -7.93 0.46 3.80
CA GLY A 85 -7.98 1.71 4.56
C GLY A 85 -9.31 2.45 4.36
N ILE A 86 -9.77 2.56 3.11
CA ILE A 86 -11.07 3.16 2.80
C ILE A 86 -12.22 2.38 3.43
N LEU A 87 -12.19 1.05 3.34
CA LEU A 87 -13.23 0.19 3.92
C LEU A 87 -13.32 0.36 5.44
N LEU A 88 -12.18 0.41 6.12
CA LEU A 88 -12.14 0.69 7.56
C LEU A 88 -12.75 2.05 7.89
N VAL A 89 -12.44 3.09 7.12
CA VAL A 89 -13.02 4.44 7.31
C VAL A 89 -14.53 4.48 7.03
N LEU A 90 -15.06 3.62 6.16
CA LEU A 90 -16.50 3.59 5.84
C LEU A 90 -17.33 2.77 6.84
N ILE A 91 -16.73 1.79 7.51
CA ILE A 91 -17.41 0.91 8.47
C ILE A 91 -17.49 1.56 9.86
N TYR A 92 -16.52 2.42 10.19
CA TYR A 92 -16.46 3.19 11.44
C TYR A 92 -17.03 4.59 11.28
#